data_AF-A0A7Y7IWM9-F1
#
_entry.id   AF-A0A7Y7IWM9-F1
#
_cell.length_a   1.000
_cell.length_b   1.000
_cell.length_c   1.000
_cell.angle_alpha   90.00
_cell.angle_beta   90.00
_cell.angle_gamma   90.00
#
_symmetry.space_group_name_H-M   'P 1'
#
loop_
_entity.id
_entity.type
_entity.pdbx_description
1 polymer ?
#
loop_
_entity_poly.entity_id
_entity_poly.type
_entity_poly.pdbx_seq_one_letter_code
_entity_poly.pdbx_strand_id
1 'polypeptide(L)'
;MKDVLRLGAVFIGLMVGGGFASGQEVIQFFSAFGRPGLLGCLVSGALFAVLVLELYAIGCQLQIHTHQQAMTRLFGRRAAPALDLVLCVCLFCMITVMVAGGGASIQQQFGLPAAAGSAIMAALAWLAMVCNARRIVDLVGIMTPLVMLMVTAMLAFVLAHPAPPTAP
;
A
#
# COMPACT_ATOMS: atom_id res chain seq x y z
N MET A 1 -10.97 11.06 -18.62
CA MET A 1 -10.38 9.69 -18.57
C MET A 1 -8.97 9.67 -18.01
N LYS A 2 -8.04 10.50 -18.51
CA LYS A 2 -6.64 10.52 -18.01
C LYS A 2 -6.54 10.76 -16.50
N ASP A 3 -7.34 11.68 -15.95
CA ASP A 3 -7.34 11.96 -14.51
C ASP A 3 -7.93 10.82 -13.67
N VAL A 4 -8.92 10.09 -14.21
CA VAL A 4 -9.54 8.93 -13.53
C VAL A 4 -8.54 7.78 -13.42
N LEU A 5 -7.83 7.48 -14.51
CA LEU A 5 -6.77 6.46 -14.53
C LEU A 5 -5.62 6.84 -13.60
N ARG A 6 -5.22 8.11 -13.59
CA ARG A 6 -4.18 8.62 -12.68
C ARG A 6 -4.61 8.49 -11.23
N LEU A 7 -5.83 8.88 -10.90
CA LEU A 7 -6.37 8.77 -9.53
C LEU A 7 -6.44 7.30 -9.08
N GLY A 8 -6.88 6.40 -9.98
CA GLY A 8 -6.88 4.96 -9.73
C GLY A 8 -5.48 4.40 -9.49
N ALA A 9 -4.49 4.79 -10.31
CA ALA A 9 -3.10 4.36 -10.16
C ALA A 9 -2.47 4.86 -8.84
N VAL A 10 -2.78 6.10 -8.44
CA VAL A 10 -2.38 6.64 -7.14
C VAL A 10 -3.02 5.83 -6.02
N PHE A 11 -4.33 5.56 -6.10
CA PHE A 11 -5.04 4.80 -5.07
C PHE A 11 -4.47 3.39 -4.90
N ILE A 12 -4.24 2.68 -6.00
CA ILE A 12 -3.59 1.36 -5.98
C ILE A 12 -2.18 1.47 -5.38
N GLY A 13 -1.41 2.49 -5.78
CA GLY A 13 -0.06 2.72 -5.25
C GLY A 13 0.00 2.99 -3.76
N LEU A 14 -0.97 3.72 -3.23
CA LEU A 14 -1.09 3.99 -1.80
C LEU A 14 -1.47 2.74 -1.00
N MET A 15 -2.14 1.76 -1.62
CA MET A 15 -2.50 0.49 -0.98
C MET A 15 -1.36 -0.53 -1.02
N VAL A 16 -0.43 -0.40 -1.96
CA VAL A 16 0.73 -1.30 -2.06
C VAL A 16 1.74 -0.97 -0.96
N GLY A 17 1.76 -1.81 0.08
CA GLY A 17 2.72 -1.72 1.18
C GLY A 17 3.96 -2.61 1.00
N GLY A 18 4.84 -2.61 2.02
CA GLY A 18 6.03 -3.48 2.04
C GLY A 18 5.69 -4.97 2.07
N GLY A 19 4.57 -5.35 2.69
CA GLY A 19 4.07 -6.72 2.68
C GLY A 19 3.57 -7.18 1.30
N PHE A 20 2.94 -6.27 0.54
CA PHE A 20 2.57 -6.52 -0.86
C PHE A 20 3.80 -6.58 -1.76
N ALA A 21 4.73 -5.63 -1.62
CA ALA A 21 5.95 -5.57 -2.42
C ALA A 21 6.88 -6.79 -2.21
N SER A 22 6.94 -7.32 -0.98
CA SER A 22 7.65 -8.56 -0.67
C SER A 22 6.86 -9.84 -1.00
N GLY A 23 5.58 -9.71 -1.36
CA GLY A 23 4.68 -10.83 -1.63
C GLY A 23 4.19 -11.60 -0.40
N GLN A 24 4.61 -11.21 0.81
CA GLN A 24 4.27 -11.90 2.06
C GLN A 24 2.77 -11.89 2.36
N GLU A 25 2.10 -10.76 2.13
CA GLU A 25 0.65 -10.67 2.33
C GLU A 25 -0.11 -11.60 1.38
N VAL A 26 0.31 -11.67 0.11
CA VAL A 26 -0.33 -12.53 -0.89
C VAL A 26 -0.17 -14.00 -0.53
N ILE A 27 1.03 -14.39 -0.07
CA ILE A 27 1.29 -15.76 0.38
C ILE A 27 0.43 -16.10 1.59
N GLN A 28 0.43 -15.24 2.62
CA GLN A 28 -0.22 -15.52 3.90
C GLN A 28 -1.76 -15.53 3.80
N PHE A 29 -2.35 -14.63 3.00
CA PHE A 29 -3.81 -14.48 2.93
C PHE A 29 -4.46 -15.32 1.84
N PHE A 30 -3.74 -15.62 0.74
CA PHE A 30 -4.34 -16.27 -0.42
C PHE A 30 -3.59 -17.53 -0.84
N SER A 31 -2.31 -17.42 -1.22
CA SER A 31 -1.60 -18.55 -1.85
C SER A 31 -1.41 -19.75 -0.92
N ALA A 32 -1.28 -19.54 0.40
CA ALA A 32 -1.19 -20.60 1.40
C ALA A 32 -2.42 -21.53 1.41
N PHE A 33 -3.57 -21.07 0.94
CA PHE A 33 -4.80 -21.85 0.87
C PHE A 33 -5.03 -22.52 -0.49
N GLY A 34 -4.13 -22.35 -1.47
CA GLY A 34 -4.26 -22.94 -2.81
C GLY A 34 -5.45 -22.41 -3.60
N ARG A 35 -6.20 -23.30 -4.27
CA ARG A 35 -7.35 -22.96 -5.13
C ARG A 35 -8.44 -22.11 -4.45
N PRO A 36 -8.92 -22.39 -3.23
CA PRO A 36 -9.90 -21.52 -2.58
C PRO A 36 -9.34 -20.13 -2.25
N GLY A 37 -8.02 -20.00 -2.06
CA GLY A 37 -7.36 -18.71 -1.87
C GLY A 37 -7.52 -17.76 -3.06
N LEU A 38 -7.53 -18.29 -4.30
CA LEU A 38 -7.81 -17.49 -5.51
C LEU A 38 -9.23 -16.92 -5.51
N LEU A 39 -10.23 -17.72 -5.11
CA LEU A 39 -11.60 -17.24 -4.97
C LEU A 39 -11.68 -16.17 -3.87
N GLY A 40 -11.02 -16.40 -2.74
CA GLY A 40 -10.92 -15.43 -1.64
C GLY A 40 -10.31 -14.10 -2.10
N CYS A 41 -9.28 -14.12 -2.94
CA CYS A 41 -8.68 -12.93 -3.52
C CYS A 41 -9.67 -12.13 -4.37
N LEU A 42 -10.41 -12.80 -5.26
CA LEU A 42 -11.43 -12.15 -6.10
C LEU A 42 -12.56 -11.54 -5.28
N VAL A 43 -13.07 -12.27 -4.28
CA VAL A 43 -14.15 -11.79 -3.41
C VAL A 43 -13.70 -10.61 -2.57
N SER A 44 -12.51 -10.69 -1.95
CA SER A 44 -11.93 -9.59 -1.17
C SER A 44 -11.70 -8.35 -2.03
N GLY A 45 -11.20 -8.52 -3.26
CA GLY A 45 -11.04 -7.42 -4.21
C GLY A 45 -12.36 -6.75 -4.59
N ALA A 46 -13.42 -7.54 -4.82
CA ALA A 46 -14.75 -7.01 -5.13
C ALA A 46 -15.35 -6.25 -3.94
N LEU A 47 -15.29 -6.82 -2.73
CA LEU A 47 -15.77 -6.16 -1.51
C LEU A 47 -14.99 -4.87 -1.23
N PHE A 48 -13.68 -4.90 -1.42
CA PHE A 48 -12.84 -3.72 -1.26
C PHE A 48 -13.18 -2.62 -2.28
N ALA A 49 -13.43 -2.98 -3.54
CA ALA A 49 -13.85 -2.02 -4.56
C ALA A 49 -15.18 -1.34 -4.18
N VAL A 50 -16.17 -2.10 -3.71
CA VAL A 50 -17.45 -1.55 -3.22
C VAL A 50 -17.21 -0.59 -2.05
N LEU A 51 -16.42 -0.99 -1.06
CA LEU A 51 -16.09 -0.15 0.09
C LEU A 51 -15.48 1.20 -0.33
N VAL A 52 -14.53 1.18 -1.27
CA VAL A 52 -13.85 2.38 -1.75
C VAL A 52 -14.81 3.28 -2.53
N LEU A 53 -15.69 2.71 -3.36
CA LEU A 53 -16.70 3.47 -4.10
C LEU A 53 -17.69 4.17 -3.16
N GLU A 54 -18.16 3.47 -2.11
CA GLU A 54 -19.05 4.06 -1.11
C GLU A 54 -18.36 5.17 -0.32
N LEU A 55 -17.12 4.96 0.13
CA LEU A 55 -16.35 5.99 0.82
C LEU A 55 -16.12 7.23 -0.06
N TYR A 56 -15.83 7.03 -1.36
CA TYR A 56 -15.70 8.12 -2.31
C TYR A 56 -17.02 8.87 -2.51
N ALA A 57 -18.13 8.16 -2.69
CA ALA A 57 -19.45 8.74 -2.85
C ALA A 57 -19.84 9.58 -1.63
N ILE A 58 -19.60 9.08 -0.42
CA ILE A 58 -19.83 9.81 0.84
C ILE A 58 -18.95 11.07 0.90
N GLY A 59 -17.68 10.96 0.53
CA GLY A 59 -16.76 12.11 0.47
C GLY A 59 -17.24 13.22 -0.46
N CYS A 60 -17.76 12.85 -1.63
CA CYS A 60 -18.36 13.78 -2.59
C CYS A 60 -19.68 14.37 -2.08
N GLN A 61 -20.59 13.57 -1.53
CA GLN A 61 -21.88 14.06 -1.05
C GLN A 61 -21.75 15.02 0.13
N LEU A 62 -20.80 14.76 1.04
CA LEU A 62 -20.58 15.58 2.24
C LEU A 62 -19.62 16.76 2.01
N GLN A 63 -19.06 16.91 0.80
CA GLN A 63 -18.05 17.93 0.44
C GLN A 63 -16.93 18.01 1.49
N ILE A 64 -16.34 16.84 1.79
CA ILE A 64 -15.27 16.73 2.78
C ILE A 64 -13.96 17.15 2.12
N HIS A 65 -13.31 18.17 2.68
CA HIS A 65 -12.01 18.64 2.21
C HIS A 65 -10.86 18.40 3.19
N THR A 66 -11.18 18.05 4.45
CA THR A 66 -10.17 17.78 5.48
C THR A 66 -10.48 16.49 6.22
N HIS A 67 -9.42 15.83 6.71
CA HIS A 67 -9.55 14.61 7.51
C HIS A 67 -10.43 14.82 8.75
N GLN A 68 -10.21 15.93 9.48
CA GLN A 68 -10.99 16.25 10.68
C GLN A 68 -12.48 16.45 10.37
N GLN A 69 -12.80 17.08 9.22
CA GLN A 69 -14.18 17.19 8.75
C GLN A 69 -14.76 15.81 8.46
N ALA A 70 -13.99 14.90 7.85
CA ALA A 70 -14.39 13.52 7.61
C ALA A 70 -14.73 12.80 8.93
N MET A 71 -13.81 12.80 9.90
CA MET A 71 -14.02 12.16 11.19
C MET A 71 -15.23 12.71 11.94
N THR A 72 -15.39 14.04 11.95
CA THR A 72 -16.49 14.69 12.65
C THR A 72 -17.84 14.43 11.98
N ARG A 73 -17.89 14.37 10.65
CA ARG A 73 -19.14 14.13 9.89
C ARG A 73 -19.57 12.65 9.93
N LEU A 74 -18.62 11.73 9.91
CA LEU A 74 -18.90 10.28 9.91
C LEU A 74 -19.23 9.76 11.31
N PHE A 75 -18.50 10.19 12.32
CA PHE A 75 -18.59 9.61 13.68
C PHE A 75 -19.16 10.57 14.73
N GLY A 76 -19.38 11.84 14.37
CA GLY A 76 -19.90 12.87 15.26
C GLY A 76 -18.84 13.49 16.18
N ARG A 77 -19.16 14.66 16.77
CA ARG A 77 -18.20 15.47 17.56
C ARG A 77 -17.64 14.78 18.80
N ARG A 78 -18.32 13.77 19.36
CA ARG A 78 -17.89 13.09 20.59
C ARG A 78 -16.95 11.91 20.33
N ALA A 79 -17.24 11.10 19.30
CA ALA A 79 -16.42 9.93 18.97
C ALA A 79 -15.25 10.25 18.03
N ALA A 80 -15.37 11.31 17.21
CA ALA A 80 -14.33 11.75 16.30
C ALA A 80 -12.93 11.89 16.93
N PRO A 81 -12.72 12.56 18.09
CA PRO A 81 -11.37 12.70 18.65
C PRO A 81 -10.76 11.37 19.10
N ALA A 82 -11.56 10.44 19.61
CA ALA A 82 -11.08 9.11 20.00
C ALA A 82 -10.66 8.28 18.78
N LEU A 83 -11.46 8.31 17.72
CA LEU A 83 -11.15 7.62 16.46
C LEU A 83 -9.97 8.27 15.72
N ASP A 84 -9.86 9.59 15.75
CA ASP A 84 -8.72 10.33 15.18
C ASP A 84 -7.42 9.98 15.90
N LEU A 85 -7.45 9.80 17.23
CA LEU A 85 -6.30 9.30 17.99
C LEU A 85 -5.92 7.88 17.57
N VAL A 86 -6.90 6.97 17.46
CA VAL A 86 -6.65 5.59 17.00
C VAL A 86 -6.04 5.60 15.61
N LEU A 87 -6.59 6.40 14.69
CA LEU A 87 -6.03 6.53 13.34
C LEU A 87 -4.59 7.07 13.37
N CYS A 88 -4.32 8.08 14.18
CA CYS A 88 -2.98 8.65 14.33
C CYS A 88 -1.97 7.60 14.82
N VAL A 89 -2.34 6.79 15.83
CA VAL A 89 -1.53 5.68 16.31
C VAL A 89 -1.33 4.63 15.22
N CYS A 90 -2.37 4.25 14.49
CA CYS A 90 -2.26 3.31 13.38
C CYS A 90 -1.31 3.82 12.29
N LEU A 91 -1.42 5.09 11.91
CA LEU A 91 -0.52 5.72 10.93
C LEU A 91 0.93 5.73 11.42
N PHE A 92 1.15 6.05 12.70
CA PHE A 92 2.48 6.00 13.30
C PHE A 92 3.07 4.58 13.24
N CYS A 93 2.31 3.57 13.66
CA CYS A 93 2.73 2.17 13.57
C CYS A 93 3.06 1.74 12.14
N MET A 94 2.23 2.13 11.16
CA MET A 94 2.46 1.84 9.74
C MET A 94 3.76 2.45 9.24
N ILE A 95 4.04 3.73 9.58
CA ILE A 95 5.29 4.38 9.23
C ILE A 95 6.48 3.63 9.83
N THR A 96 6.43 3.27 11.11
CA THR A 96 7.52 2.55 11.78
C THR A 96 7.78 1.19 11.12
N VAL A 97 6.74 0.40 10.84
CA VAL A 97 6.87 -0.92 10.20
C VAL A 97 7.40 -0.79 8.78
N MET A 98 6.96 0.21 8.01
CA MET A 98 7.46 0.44 6.65
C MET A 98 8.92 0.89 6.61
N VAL A 99 9.34 1.76 7.53
CA VAL A 99 10.76 2.18 7.63
C VAL A 99 11.65 1.00 8.01
N ALA A 100 11.22 0.18 8.98
CA ALA A 100 11.94 -1.03 9.38
C ALA A 100 12.01 -2.06 8.23
N GLY A 101 10.90 -2.24 7.50
CA GLY A 101 10.85 -3.11 6.32
C GLY A 101 11.79 -2.64 5.20
N GLY A 102 11.82 -1.33 4.92
CA GLY A 102 12.76 -0.75 3.97
C GLY A 102 14.22 -0.91 4.41
N GLY A 103 14.50 -0.71 5.70
CA GLY A 103 15.84 -0.93 6.27
C GLY A 103 16.31 -2.38 6.16
N ALA A 104 15.41 -3.35 6.38
CA ALA A 104 15.70 -4.77 6.18
C ALA A 104 15.98 -5.10 4.71
N SER A 105 15.24 -4.51 3.76
CA SER A 105 15.51 -4.67 2.33
C SER A 105 16.88 -4.13 1.92
N ILE A 106 17.28 -2.97 2.46
CA ILE A 106 18.63 -2.42 2.23
C ILE A 106 19.71 -3.34 2.80
N GLN A 107 19.48 -3.90 3.99
CA GLN A 107 20.41 -4.88 4.57
C GLN A 107 20.56 -6.11 3.67
N GLN A 108 19.46 -6.64 3.13
CA GLN A 108 19.49 -7.81 2.24
C GLN A 108 20.19 -7.53 0.91
N GLN A 109 20.01 -6.34 0.33
CA GLN A 109 20.58 -6.00 -0.98
C GLN A 109 22.02 -5.51 -0.91
N PHE A 110 22.39 -4.76 0.13
CA PHE A 110 23.67 -4.06 0.23
C PHE A 110 24.53 -4.50 1.42
N GLY A 111 24.04 -5.39 2.29
CA GLY A 111 24.77 -5.89 3.46
C GLY A 111 24.93 -4.89 4.62
N LEU A 112 24.32 -3.71 4.53
CA LEU A 112 24.36 -2.68 5.57
C LEU A 112 23.58 -3.10 6.83
N PRO A 113 23.96 -2.67 8.04
CA PRO A 113 23.18 -2.94 9.25
C PRO A 113 21.74 -2.38 9.15
N ALA A 114 20.73 -3.14 9.62
CA ALA A 114 19.32 -2.73 9.61
C ALA A 114 19.07 -1.32 10.18
N ALA A 115 19.78 -0.95 11.26
CA ALA A 115 19.64 0.35 11.88
C ALA A 115 20.08 1.49 10.95
N ALA A 116 21.19 1.30 10.23
CA ALA A 116 21.67 2.26 9.24
C ALA A 116 20.72 2.33 8.02
N GLY A 117 20.25 1.18 7.53
CA GLY A 117 19.24 1.12 6.46
C GLY A 117 17.94 1.84 6.84
N SER A 118 17.45 1.62 8.06
CA SER A 118 16.24 2.28 8.58
C SER A 118 16.43 3.79 8.73
N ALA A 119 17.61 4.24 9.19
CA ALA A 119 17.93 5.66 9.28
C ALA A 119 17.95 6.33 7.89
N ILE A 120 18.52 5.67 6.88
CA ILE A 120 18.50 6.14 5.49
C ILE A 120 17.05 6.24 4.98
N MET A 121 16.23 5.20 5.20
CA MET A 121 14.83 5.22 4.80
C MET A 121 14.02 6.32 5.48
N ALA A 122 14.24 6.55 6.79
CA ALA A 122 13.59 7.63 7.52
C ALA A 122 14.00 9.00 6.98
N ALA A 123 15.28 9.21 6.69
CA ALA A 123 15.78 10.46 6.11
C ALA A 123 15.20 10.73 4.71
N LEU A 124 15.12 9.69 3.86
CA LEU A 124 14.50 9.79 2.54
C LEU A 124 13.00 10.08 2.62
N ALA A 125 12.28 9.42 3.54
CA ALA A 125 10.86 9.68 3.76
C ALA A 125 10.61 11.11 4.26
N TRP A 126 11.44 11.61 5.19
CA TRP A 126 11.38 12.98 5.65
C TRP A 126 11.66 13.99 4.52
N LEU A 127 12.70 13.75 3.71
CA LEU A 127 13.00 14.58 2.55
C LEU A 127 11.86 14.59 1.52
N ALA A 128 11.22 13.43 1.33
CA ALA A 128 10.05 13.30 0.47
C ALA A 128 8.86 14.11 1.01
N MET A 129 8.65 14.18 2.33
CA MET A 129 7.59 15.01 2.92
C MET A 129 7.85 16.52 2.75
N VAL A 130 9.12 16.94 2.82
CA VAL A 130 9.50 18.34 2.54
C VAL A 130 9.30 18.67 1.05
N CYS A 131 9.36 17.67 0.16
CA CYS A 131 8.93 17.82 -1.22
C CYS A 131 7.40 17.93 -1.29
N ASN A 132 6.91 19.01 -1.92
CA ASN A 132 5.48 19.33 -2.11
C ASN A 132 4.58 18.08 -2.28
N ALA A 133 3.53 17.96 -1.46
CA ALA A 133 2.62 16.81 -1.44
C ALA A 133 2.09 16.39 -2.82
N ARG A 134 1.88 17.35 -3.73
CA ARG A 134 1.45 17.06 -5.12
C ARG A 134 2.48 16.21 -5.87
N ARG A 135 3.77 16.47 -5.67
CA ARG A 135 4.86 15.68 -6.28
C ARG A 135 4.91 14.26 -5.74
N ILE A 136 4.61 14.06 -4.45
CA ILE A 136 4.56 12.73 -3.84
C ILE A 136 3.44 11.91 -4.49
N VAL A 137 2.25 12.49 -4.62
CA VAL A 137 1.11 11.84 -5.29
C VAL A 137 1.47 11.46 -6.74
N ASP A 138 2.14 12.37 -7.46
CA ASP A 138 2.57 12.14 -8.84
C ASP A 138 3.60 11.02 -8.94
N LEU A 139 4.57 10.98 -8.03
CA LEU A 139 5.57 9.91 -7.93
C LEU A 139 4.91 8.56 -7.66
N VAL A 140 4.00 8.48 -6.68
CA VAL A 140 3.28 7.24 -6.36
C VAL A 140 2.49 6.77 -7.58
N GLY A 141 1.78 7.68 -8.27
CA GLY A 141 1.02 7.34 -9.48
C GLY A 141 1.87 6.75 -10.61
N ILE A 142 3.15 7.11 -10.71
CA ILE A 142 4.11 6.57 -11.69
C ILE A 142 4.75 5.27 -11.18
N MET A 143 5.01 5.15 -9.88
CA MET A 143 5.62 3.95 -9.27
C MET A 143 4.69 2.74 -9.33
N THR A 144 3.38 2.92 -9.18
CA THR A 144 2.40 1.82 -9.24
C THR A 144 2.47 1.00 -10.53
N PRO A 145 2.35 1.59 -11.74
CA PRO A 145 2.42 0.82 -12.97
C PRO A 145 3.81 0.19 -13.19
N LEU A 146 4.88 0.81 -12.68
CA LEU A 146 6.22 0.25 -12.74
C LEU A 146 6.33 -1.05 -11.94
N VAL A 147 5.84 -1.06 -10.70
CA VAL A 147 5.82 -2.26 -9.84
C VAL A 147 4.98 -3.36 -10.48
N MET A 148 3.80 -3.02 -11.01
CA MET A 148 2.93 -3.97 -11.72
C MET A 148 3.61 -4.58 -12.95
N LEU A 149 4.34 -3.76 -13.71
CA LEU A 149 5.11 -4.24 -14.87
C LEU A 149 6.21 -5.20 -14.43
N MET A 150 6.95 -4.89 -13.36
CA MET A 150 8.02 -5.75 -12.84
C MET A 150 7.49 -7.11 -12.36
N VAL A 151 6.39 -7.14 -11.61
CA VAL A 151 5.77 -8.38 -11.15
C VAL A 151 5.28 -9.23 -12.33
N THR A 152 4.65 -8.60 -13.32
CA THR A 152 4.17 -9.30 -14.52
C THR A 152 5.32 -9.84 -15.35
N ALA A 153 6.41 -9.09 -15.50
CA ALA A 153 7.62 -9.53 -16.18
C ALA A 153 8.29 -10.70 -15.44
N MET A 154 8.35 -10.65 -14.12
CA MET A 154 8.88 -11.74 -13.30
C MET A 154 8.04 -13.01 -13.45
N LEU A 155 6.71 -12.89 -13.44
CA LEU A 155 5.82 -14.01 -13.72
C LEU A 155 6.06 -14.61 -15.11
N ALA A 156 6.15 -13.78 -16.14
CA ALA A 156 6.43 -14.23 -17.51
C ALA A 156 7.79 -14.96 -17.61
N PHE A 157 8.81 -14.44 -16.93
CA PHE A 157 10.14 -15.06 -16.89
C PHE A 157 10.11 -16.45 -16.25
N VAL A 158 9.42 -16.59 -15.11
CA VAL A 158 9.27 -17.88 -14.40
C VAL A 158 8.50 -18.90 -15.24
N LEU A 159 7.45 -18.47 -15.96
CA LEU A 159 6.70 -19.35 -16.85
C LEU A 159 7.51 -19.78 -18.09
N ALA A 160 8.40 -18.93 -18.58
CA ALA A 160 9.30 -19.25 -19.69
C ALA A 160 10.48 -20.15 -19.27
N HIS A 161 10.88 -20.10 -18.00
CA HIS A 161 11.93 -20.94 -17.42
C HIS A 161 11.39 -21.76 -16.25
N PRO A 162 10.51 -22.76 -16.52
CA PRO A 162 9.98 -23.59 -15.45
C PRO A 162 11.13 -24.32 -14.75
N ALA A 163 11.28 -24.06 -13.45
CA ALA A 163 12.25 -24.78 -12.63
C ALA A 163 11.93 -26.29 -12.66
N PRO A 164 12.96 -27.17 -12.66
CA PRO A 164 12.71 -28.60 -12.52
C PRO A 164 11.92 -28.85 -11.21
N PRO A 165 10.96 -29.78 -11.20
CA PRO A 165 10.15 -30.04 -10.02
C PRO A 165 11.07 -30.40 -8.86
N THR A 166 11.04 -29.58 -7.80
CA THR A 166 11.71 -29.92 -6.54
C THR A 166 11.01 -31.15 -5.97
N ALA A 167 11.75 -32.25 -5.86
CA ALA A 167 11.30 -33.48 -5.23
C ALA A 167 10.81 -33.21 -3.78
N PRO A 168 9.81 -33.97 -3.30
CA PRO A 168 9.16 -33.73 -2.01
C PRO A 168 10.10 -33.84 -0.81
#